data_AF-A0A7K0BZP6-F1
#
_entry.id   AF-A0A7K0BZP6-F1
#
_cell.length_a   1.000
_cell.length_b   1.000
_cell.length_c   1.000
_cell.angle_alpha   90.00
_cell.angle_beta   90.00
_cell.angle_gamma   90.00
#
_symmetry.space_group_name_H-M   'P 1'
#
loop_
_entity.id
_entity.type
_entity.pdbx_description
1 polymer ?
#
loop_
_entity_poly.entity_id
_entity_poly.type
_entity_poly.pdbx_seq_one_letter_code
_entity_poly.pdbx_strand_id
1 'polypeptide(L)'
;MRSSYLAWDDAVALFEERSLPESAYRNLYQEEYILVPGPATVTGELPLDDHDQTPWRHDTPDPATGYIVDGDLTIDGGLVDVDDGAAALVVLGDLRAGDVYLEGDAKLIVRGDVTARTFVGDMTDKLVMVHGDLRATVAIFWNGFCPDLVTGVLHGRTLAPSYLDLSTAPIGGLLDPAPGAPLGDLLVPELLVDGAPGEDDFTEIGVRGGVLRERALDGLPLTRTP
;
A
#
# COMPACT_ATOMS: atom_id res chain seq x y z
N MET A 1 -14.19 -1.26 -18.32
CA MET A 1 -14.74 -0.33 -17.32
C MET A 1 -14.26 1.04 -17.72
N ARG A 2 -15.13 2.06 -17.77
CA ARG A 2 -14.75 3.40 -18.27
C ARG A 2 -14.47 4.31 -17.08
N SER A 3 -13.24 4.82 -16.96
CA SER A 3 -12.90 5.79 -15.93
C SER A 3 -13.33 7.20 -16.34
N SER A 4 -13.38 8.12 -15.37
CA SER A 4 -13.69 9.53 -15.60
C SER A 4 -13.05 10.43 -14.56
N TYR A 5 -12.76 11.67 -14.91
CA TYR A 5 -12.38 12.69 -13.93
C TYR A 5 -13.52 13.02 -12.97
N LEU A 6 -13.16 13.25 -11.71
CA LEU A 6 -14.07 13.57 -10.62
C LEU A 6 -13.50 14.75 -9.83
N ALA A 7 -14.24 15.85 -9.80
CA ALA A 7 -13.87 17.01 -9.00
C ALA A 7 -13.99 16.70 -7.50
N TRP A 8 -13.26 17.45 -6.67
CA TRP A 8 -13.21 17.23 -5.22
C TRP A 8 -14.60 17.15 -4.55
N ASP A 9 -15.51 18.07 -4.85
CA ASP A 9 -16.85 18.07 -4.23
C ASP A 9 -17.66 16.80 -4.56
N ASP A 10 -17.52 16.30 -5.80
CA ASP A 10 -18.16 15.05 -6.22
C ASP A 10 -17.47 13.81 -5.61
N ALA A 11 -16.14 13.88 -5.41
CA ALA A 11 -15.39 12.85 -4.69
C ALA A 11 -15.84 12.76 -3.22
N VAL A 12 -16.00 13.90 -2.54
CA VAL A 12 -16.53 13.96 -1.17
C VAL A 12 -17.96 13.41 -1.11
N ALA A 13 -18.83 13.80 -2.04
CA ALA A 13 -20.19 13.28 -2.10
C ALA A 13 -20.21 11.75 -2.26
N LEU A 14 -19.32 11.20 -3.11
CA LEU A 14 -19.16 9.76 -3.27
C LEU A 14 -18.64 9.09 -1.99
N PHE A 15 -17.64 9.67 -1.31
CA PHE A 15 -17.12 9.15 -0.05
C PHE A 15 -18.20 9.09 1.03
N GLU A 16 -18.99 10.15 1.16
CA GLU A 16 -20.13 10.21 2.10
C GLU A 16 -21.21 9.17 1.75
N GLU A 17 -21.56 9.04 0.46
CA GLU A 17 -22.50 8.02 -0.01
C GLU A 17 -22.03 6.60 0.34
N ARG A 18 -20.73 6.32 0.20
CA ARG A 18 -20.12 5.03 0.55
C ARG A 18 -19.78 4.89 2.04
N SER A 19 -20.17 5.87 2.86
CA SER A 19 -19.95 5.89 4.31
C SER A 19 -18.47 5.80 4.71
N LEU A 20 -17.57 6.34 3.88
CA LEU A 20 -16.19 6.57 4.27
C LEU A 20 -16.17 7.73 5.28
N PRO A 21 -15.54 7.61 6.46
CA PRO A 21 -15.59 8.67 7.46
C PRO A 21 -14.75 9.88 7.03
N GLU A 22 -15.22 11.09 7.36
CA GLU A 22 -14.53 12.36 7.08
C GLU A 22 -13.08 12.38 7.58
N SER A 23 -12.81 11.73 8.72
CA SER A 23 -11.45 11.61 9.26
C SER A 23 -10.47 10.92 8.30
N ALA A 24 -10.97 10.08 7.38
CA ALA A 24 -10.16 9.41 6.39
C ALA A 24 -9.82 10.32 5.20
N TYR A 25 -10.82 10.98 4.61
CA TYR A 25 -10.59 11.75 3.38
C TYR A 25 -10.20 13.21 3.61
N ARG A 26 -10.37 13.79 4.80
CA ARG A 26 -10.02 15.20 5.08
C ARG A 26 -8.54 15.56 4.88
N ASN A 27 -7.66 14.55 4.88
CA ASN A 27 -6.22 14.70 4.70
C ASN A 27 -5.78 14.41 3.24
N LEU A 28 -6.72 14.09 2.35
CA LEU A 28 -6.46 14.04 0.92
C LEU A 28 -6.33 15.45 0.34
N TYR A 29 -5.63 15.58 -0.79
CA TYR A 29 -5.53 16.86 -1.50
C TYR A 29 -6.88 17.20 -2.14
N GLN A 30 -7.30 18.46 -2.00
CA GLN A 30 -8.55 18.98 -2.55
C GLN A 30 -8.40 19.29 -4.05
N GLU A 31 -8.22 18.24 -4.83
CA GLU A 31 -7.91 18.28 -6.25
C GLU A 31 -8.83 17.33 -7.04
N GLU A 32 -8.51 17.09 -8.31
CA GLU A 32 -9.26 16.18 -9.18
C GLU A 32 -8.73 14.74 -9.03
N TYR A 33 -9.63 13.77 -9.12
CA TYR A 33 -9.33 12.34 -9.04
C TYR A 33 -9.88 11.60 -10.26
N ILE A 34 -9.30 10.45 -10.57
CA ILE A 34 -9.84 9.53 -11.58
C ILE A 34 -10.76 8.52 -10.88
N LEU A 35 -12.06 8.59 -11.17
CA LEU A 35 -13.05 7.63 -10.74
C LEU A 35 -13.05 6.39 -11.62
N VAL A 36 -13.00 5.24 -10.98
CA VAL A 36 -13.13 3.90 -11.57
C VAL A 36 -14.42 3.28 -11.00
N PRO A 37 -15.52 3.27 -11.78
CA PRO A 37 -16.83 2.94 -11.24
C PRO A 37 -17.01 1.42 -11.06
N GLY A 38 -17.26 0.96 -9.84
CA GLY A 38 -17.46 -0.46 -9.53
C GLY A 38 -16.17 -1.24 -9.28
N PRO A 39 -16.27 -2.57 -9.05
CA PRO A 39 -15.09 -3.42 -8.83
C PRO A 39 -14.16 -3.50 -10.05
N ALA A 40 -12.86 -3.38 -9.83
CA ALA A 40 -11.85 -3.33 -10.88
C ALA A 40 -10.78 -4.42 -10.74
N THR A 41 -10.18 -4.80 -11.87
CA THR A 41 -9.03 -5.71 -11.93
C THR A 41 -7.94 -5.09 -12.78
N VAL A 42 -6.71 -5.11 -12.26
CA VAL A 42 -5.49 -4.67 -12.94
C VAL A 42 -4.60 -5.89 -13.15
N THR A 43 -4.27 -6.16 -14.41
CA THR A 43 -3.31 -7.21 -14.76
C THR A 43 -1.91 -6.61 -14.78
N GLY A 44 -0.99 -7.18 -14.00
CA GLY A 44 0.37 -6.65 -13.81
C GLY A 44 0.44 -5.65 -12.65
N GLU A 45 1.47 -4.82 -12.68
CA GLU A 45 1.72 -3.77 -11.68
C GLU A 45 0.74 -2.59 -11.84
N LEU A 46 0.45 -1.92 -10.73
CA LEU A 46 -0.23 -0.62 -10.68
C LEU A 46 0.73 0.42 -10.07
N PRO A 47 1.48 1.16 -10.89
CA PRO A 47 2.24 2.32 -10.41
C PRO A 47 1.28 3.49 -10.15
N LEU A 48 1.28 4.03 -8.92
CA LEU A 48 0.43 5.15 -8.54
C LEU A 48 0.96 6.49 -9.07
N ASP A 49 2.28 6.60 -9.18
CA ASP A 49 3.04 7.77 -9.62
C ASP A 49 3.25 7.81 -11.15
N ASP A 50 2.90 6.75 -11.88
CA ASP A 50 3.02 6.69 -13.35
C ASP A 50 1.68 6.42 -14.04
N HIS A 51 0.93 7.51 -14.27
CA HIS A 51 -0.36 7.46 -14.95
C HIS A 51 -0.31 6.80 -16.34
N ASP A 52 0.78 6.98 -17.09
CA ASP A 52 0.96 6.46 -18.45
C ASP A 52 1.07 4.93 -18.48
N GLN A 53 1.35 4.30 -17.33
CA GLN A 53 1.39 2.85 -17.19
C GLN A 53 0.10 2.26 -16.63
N THR A 54 -0.85 3.09 -16.19
CA THR A 54 -2.12 2.59 -15.64
C THR A 54 -3.08 2.10 -16.73
N PRO A 55 -4.01 1.17 -16.39
CA PRO A 55 -5.02 0.69 -17.35
C PRO A 55 -6.09 1.73 -17.69
N TRP A 56 -6.17 2.81 -16.91
CA TRP A 56 -7.23 3.82 -17.03
C TRP A 56 -6.86 5.01 -17.92
N ARG A 57 -5.57 5.16 -18.28
CA ARG A 57 -5.07 6.24 -19.15
C ARG A 57 -5.82 6.40 -20.47
N HIS A 58 -6.42 5.35 -21.00
CA HIS A 58 -7.13 5.44 -22.28
C HIS A 58 -8.40 6.29 -22.17
N ASP A 59 -9.10 6.21 -21.03
CA ASP A 59 -10.37 6.90 -20.82
C ASP A 59 -10.19 8.26 -20.15
N THR A 60 -9.11 8.40 -19.37
CA THR A 60 -8.64 9.63 -18.72
C THR A 60 -7.18 9.81 -19.12
N PRO A 61 -6.83 10.51 -20.20
CA PRO A 61 -5.46 10.55 -20.75
C PRO A 61 -4.47 11.45 -20.00
N ASP A 62 -4.97 12.43 -19.26
CA ASP A 62 -4.17 13.29 -18.41
C ASP A 62 -4.20 12.76 -16.96
N PRO A 63 -3.06 12.81 -16.23
CA PRO A 63 -3.01 12.41 -14.83
C PRO A 63 -3.87 13.32 -13.96
N ALA A 64 -4.40 12.74 -12.88
CA ALA A 64 -5.02 13.47 -11.77
C ALA A 64 -4.22 13.16 -10.49
N THR A 65 -4.64 13.70 -9.34
CA THR A 65 -3.98 13.48 -8.05
C THR A 65 -3.95 12.01 -7.65
N GLY A 66 -4.96 11.24 -8.07
CA GLY A 66 -5.03 9.83 -7.74
C GLY A 66 -6.27 9.15 -8.29
N TYR A 67 -6.55 7.96 -7.77
CA TYR A 67 -7.62 7.08 -8.21
C TYR A 67 -8.63 6.80 -7.10
N ILE A 68 -9.91 6.77 -7.45
CA ILE A 68 -10.98 6.30 -6.59
C ILE A 68 -11.61 5.08 -7.25
N VAL A 69 -11.46 3.91 -6.65
CA VAL A 69 -12.15 2.68 -7.08
C VAL A 69 -13.44 2.53 -6.27
N ASP A 70 -14.58 2.67 -6.94
CA ASP A 70 -15.90 2.60 -6.33
C ASP A 70 -16.38 1.15 -6.15
N GLY A 71 -15.56 0.34 -5.47
CA GLY A 71 -15.75 -1.08 -5.26
C GLY A 71 -14.43 -1.75 -4.86
N ASP A 72 -14.36 -3.07 -5.05
CA ASP A 72 -13.15 -3.84 -4.77
C ASP A 72 -12.10 -3.62 -5.86
N LEU A 73 -10.82 -3.63 -5.48
CA LEU A 73 -9.69 -3.58 -6.40
C LEU A 73 -8.86 -4.85 -6.28
N THR A 74 -8.66 -5.56 -7.38
CA THR A 74 -7.71 -6.68 -7.47
C THR A 74 -6.58 -6.33 -8.43
N ILE A 75 -5.35 -6.45 -7.98
CA ILE A 75 -4.13 -6.24 -8.76
C ILE A 75 -3.37 -7.58 -8.76
N ASP A 76 -3.10 -8.12 -9.94
CA ASP A 76 -2.38 -9.40 -10.08
C ASP A 76 -0.88 -9.25 -9.72
N GLY A 77 -0.31 -8.07 -9.99
CA GLY A 77 1.03 -7.65 -9.59
C GLY A 77 1.03 -6.77 -8.34
N GLY A 78 2.06 -5.95 -8.19
CA GLY A 78 2.22 -5.01 -7.09
C GLY A 78 1.46 -3.70 -7.26
N LEU A 79 1.13 -3.07 -6.13
CA LEU A 79 0.81 -1.66 -6.00
C LEU A 79 2.09 -0.94 -5.60
N VAL A 80 2.57 -0.02 -6.44
CA VAL A 80 3.87 0.62 -6.24
C VAL A 80 3.75 2.13 -6.30
N ASP A 81 4.43 2.81 -5.37
CA ASP A 81 4.62 4.25 -5.36
C ASP A 81 6.04 4.53 -4.87
N VAL A 82 6.84 5.25 -5.66
CA VAL A 82 8.24 5.59 -5.33
C VAL A 82 8.59 7.06 -5.45
N ASP A 83 7.62 7.90 -5.78
CA ASP A 83 7.81 9.33 -5.93
C ASP A 83 7.39 10.07 -4.65
N ASP A 84 8.02 11.20 -4.37
CA ASP A 84 7.63 12.10 -3.26
C ASP A 84 6.41 12.96 -3.65
N GLY A 85 5.61 12.44 -4.58
CA GLY A 85 4.44 13.09 -5.16
C GLY A 85 3.17 12.83 -4.35
N ALA A 86 2.11 13.55 -4.72
CA ALA A 86 0.82 13.56 -4.03
C ALA A 86 -0.10 12.38 -4.40
N ALA A 87 0.46 11.26 -4.85
CA ALA A 87 -0.32 10.17 -5.44
C ALA A 87 -1.23 9.52 -4.40
N ALA A 88 -2.49 9.30 -4.80
CA ALA A 88 -3.52 8.78 -3.91
C ALA A 88 -4.28 7.60 -4.53
N LEU A 89 -4.61 6.61 -3.71
CA LEU A 89 -5.51 5.51 -4.04
C LEU A 89 -6.56 5.35 -2.94
N VAL A 90 -7.83 5.54 -3.31
CA VAL A 90 -8.98 5.28 -2.45
C VAL A 90 -9.75 4.08 -3.02
N VAL A 91 -9.86 3.00 -2.24
CA VAL A 91 -10.64 1.81 -2.60
C VAL A 91 -11.85 1.73 -1.66
N LEU A 92 -13.05 1.89 -2.22
CA LEU A 92 -14.31 1.91 -1.45
C LEU A 92 -14.85 0.50 -1.13
N GLY A 93 -14.14 -0.54 -1.53
CA GLY A 93 -14.32 -1.94 -1.13
C GLY A 93 -13.04 -2.55 -0.56
N ASP A 94 -12.78 -3.81 -0.89
CA ASP A 94 -11.57 -4.55 -0.50
C ASP A 94 -10.43 -4.33 -1.51
N LEU A 95 -9.19 -4.35 -1.03
CA LEU A 95 -7.99 -4.32 -1.87
C LEU A 95 -7.26 -5.66 -1.81
N ARG A 96 -7.01 -6.26 -2.98
CA ARG A 96 -6.08 -7.38 -3.14
C ARG A 96 -4.96 -6.98 -4.08
N ALA A 97 -3.71 -7.17 -3.66
CA ALA A 97 -2.53 -6.97 -4.49
C ALA A 97 -1.54 -8.14 -4.32
N GLY A 98 -0.62 -8.29 -5.27
CA GLY A 98 0.54 -9.17 -5.14
C GLY A 98 1.45 -8.70 -4.01
N ASP A 99 2.01 -7.51 -4.15
CA ASP A 99 2.79 -6.82 -3.12
C ASP A 99 2.34 -5.36 -3.05
N VAL A 100 2.53 -4.68 -1.93
CA VAL A 100 2.30 -3.24 -1.78
C VAL A 100 3.62 -2.61 -1.36
N TYR A 101 4.10 -1.64 -2.13
CA TYR A 101 5.30 -0.87 -1.82
C TYR A 101 4.98 0.62 -1.92
N LEU A 102 5.01 1.30 -0.78
CA LEU A 102 4.75 2.73 -0.70
C LEU A 102 5.99 3.44 -0.16
N GLU A 103 6.57 4.31 -0.98
CA GLU A 103 7.58 5.32 -0.65
C GLU A 103 6.96 6.72 -0.90
N GLY A 104 7.64 7.81 -0.55
CA GLY A 104 7.12 9.19 -0.68
C GLY A 104 5.92 9.62 0.19
N ASP A 105 5.11 10.52 -0.36
CA ASP A 105 3.92 11.15 0.26
C ASP A 105 2.62 10.40 -0.10
N ALA A 106 2.71 9.12 -0.46
CA ALA A 106 1.60 8.30 -0.94
C ALA A 106 0.41 8.22 0.05
N LYS A 107 -0.81 8.29 -0.50
CA LYS A 107 -2.08 8.18 0.25
C LYS A 107 -2.80 6.89 -0.17
N LEU A 108 -2.95 5.92 0.74
CA LEU A 108 -3.73 4.70 0.54
C LEU A 108 -4.87 4.62 1.56
N ILE A 109 -6.10 4.69 1.07
CA ILE A 109 -7.31 4.51 1.89
C ILE A 109 -8.09 3.32 1.36
N VAL A 110 -8.35 2.33 2.21
CA VAL A 110 -9.15 1.15 1.87
C VAL A 110 -10.28 1.02 2.88
N ARG A 111 -11.53 1.06 2.40
CA ARG A 111 -12.74 0.99 3.23
C ARG A 111 -13.01 -0.41 3.77
N GLY A 112 -12.55 -1.44 3.06
CA GLY A 112 -12.63 -2.84 3.46
C GLY A 112 -11.29 -3.40 3.96
N ASP A 113 -11.06 -4.66 3.64
CA ASP A 113 -9.84 -5.39 3.98
C ASP A 113 -8.74 -5.17 2.93
N VAL A 114 -7.48 -5.26 3.36
CA VAL A 114 -6.31 -5.35 2.49
C VAL A 114 -5.74 -6.76 2.54
N THR A 115 -5.50 -7.37 1.39
CA THR A 115 -4.73 -8.61 1.26
C THR A 115 -3.56 -8.40 0.30
N ALA A 116 -2.35 -8.63 0.78
CA ALA A 116 -1.12 -8.61 0.00
C ALA A 116 -0.21 -9.79 0.39
N ARG A 117 0.79 -10.13 -0.42
CA ARG A 117 1.86 -11.03 0.05
C ARG A 117 2.81 -10.28 0.96
N THR A 118 3.28 -9.12 0.51
CA THR A 118 4.07 -8.18 1.32
C THR A 118 3.43 -6.80 1.33
N PHE A 119 3.49 -6.13 2.48
CA PHE A 119 3.12 -4.72 2.61
C PHE A 119 4.33 -3.94 3.12
N VAL A 120 4.85 -3.01 2.31
CA VAL A 120 6.01 -2.17 2.63
C VAL A 120 5.56 -0.72 2.72
N GLY A 121 5.91 -0.07 3.82
CA GLY A 121 5.82 1.39 3.94
C GLY A 121 7.14 1.96 4.41
N ASP A 122 7.60 2.98 3.69
CA ASP A 122 8.85 3.69 3.93
C ASP A 122 8.59 5.20 4.02
N MET A 123 9.17 5.86 5.03
CA MET A 123 9.01 7.29 5.37
C MET A 123 7.71 7.67 6.10
N THR A 124 7.71 8.85 6.73
CA THR A 124 6.66 9.31 7.66
C THR A 124 5.46 9.98 7.00
N ASP A 125 5.63 10.52 5.80
CA ASP A 125 4.69 11.49 5.24
C ASP A 125 3.55 10.80 4.46
N LYS A 126 3.08 9.64 4.94
CA LYS A 126 1.99 8.91 4.27
C LYS A 126 0.65 9.10 4.96
N LEU A 127 -0.40 8.72 4.23
CA LEU A 127 -1.69 8.43 4.83
C LEU A 127 -2.07 7.00 4.46
N VAL A 128 -1.92 6.06 5.38
CA VAL A 128 -2.33 4.66 5.16
C VAL A 128 -3.43 4.29 6.13
N MET A 129 -4.65 4.18 5.61
CA MET A 129 -5.84 3.87 6.41
C MET A 129 -6.57 2.65 5.85
N VAL A 130 -6.59 1.58 6.65
CA VAL A 130 -7.34 0.35 6.39
C VAL A 130 -8.47 0.24 7.40
N HIS A 131 -9.71 0.31 6.92
CA HIS A 131 -10.91 0.27 7.76
C HIS A 131 -11.33 -1.16 8.14
N GLY A 132 -10.72 -2.18 7.54
CA GLY A 132 -10.83 -3.59 7.91
C GLY A 132 -9.53 -4.18 8.45
N ASP A 133 -9.28 -5.44 8.11
CA ASP A 133 -8.04 -6.16 8.40
C ASP A 133 -6.96 -5.87 7.34
N LEU A 134 -5.70 -5.86 7.75
CA LEU A 134 -4.55 -5.88 6.83
C LEU A 134 -3.90 -7.25 6.91
N ARG A 135 -3.96 -8.02 5.81
CA ARG A 135 -3.42 -9.38 5.72
C ARG A 135 -2.21 -9.40 4.81
N ALA A 136 -1.04 -9.62 5.40
CA ALA A 136 0.20 -9.85 4.68
C ALA A 136 0.93 -11.09 5.21
N THR A 137 1.81 -11.68 4.40
CA THR A 137 2.78 -12.65 4.92
C THR A 137 3.84 -11.93 5.75
N VAL A 138 4.33 -10.81 5.22
CA VAL A 138 5.28 -9.91 5.89
C VAL A 138 4.83 -8.47 5.70
N ALA A 139 4.82 -7.69 6.79
CA ALA A 139 4.68 -6.23 6.75
C ALA A 139 6.02 -5.60 7.15
N ILE A 140 6.57 -4.72 6.33
CA ILE A 140 7.87 -4.08 6.54
C ILE A 140 7.65 -2.57 6.70
N PHE A 141 7.95 -2.04 7.88
CA PHE A 141 7.77 -0.64 8.22
C PHE A 141 9.12 0.00 8.52
N TRP A 142 9.46 1.06 7.80
CA TRP A 142 10.78 1.69 7.86
C TRP A 142 10.73 3.22 7.82
N ASN A 143 11.83 3.86 8.24
CA ASN A 143 12.00 5.32 8.31
C ASN A 143 10.81 6.07 8.94
N GLY A 144 10.31 5.56 10.07
CA GLY A 144 9.21 6.21 10.78
C GLY A 144 7.81 5.90 10.24
N PHE A 145 7.68 5.10 9.17
CA PHE A 145 6.39 4.68 8.65
C PHE A 145 5.59 3.90 9.71
N CYS A 146 4.32 4.27 9.86
CA CYS A 146 3.33 3.50 10.59
C CYS A 146 1.95 3.76 9.95
N PRO A 147 1.09 2.75 9.75
CA PRO A 147 -0.27 2.99 9.26
C PRO A 147 -1.04 3.93 10.19
N ASP A 148 -1.68 4.96 9.63
CA ASP A 148 -2.57 5.89 10.33
C ASP A 148 -3.84 5.23 10.86
N LEU A 149 -4.23 4.10 10.28
CA LEU A 149 -5.32 3.28 10.77
C LEU A 149 -5.22 1.85 10.23
N VAL A 150 -5.36 0.88 11.11
CA VAL A 150 -5.87 -0.46 10.77
C VAL A 150 -6.95 -0.78 11.80
N THR A 151 -8.23 -0.67 11.43
CA THR A 151 -9.32 -0.82 12.41
C THR A 151 -9.38 -2.24 12.96
N GLY A 152 -9.14 -3.24 12.10
CA GLY A 152 -9.09 -4.65 12.44
C GLY A 152 -7.71 -5.11 12.89
N VAL A 153 -7.32 -6.29 12.43
CA VAL A 153 -6.04 -6.93 12.76
C VAL A 153 -5.07 -6.82 11.61
N LEU A 154 -3.83 -6.42 11.91
CA LEU A 154 -2.70 -6.63 11.04
C LEU A 154 -2.20 -8.07 11.23
N HIS A 155 -2.47 -8.91 10.23
CA HIS A 155 -2.00 -10.28 10.14
C HIS A 155 -0.68 -10.35 9.38
N GLY A 156 0.30 -11.05 9.93
CA GLY A 156 1.59 -11.31 9.28
C GLY A 156 2.78 -11.13 10.21
N ARG A 157 3.98 -11.44 9.70
CA ARG A 157 5.24 -11.08 10.34
C ARG A 157 5.48 -9.59 10.17
N THR A 158 5.37 -8.80 11.24
CA THR A 158 5.75 -7.38 11.17
C THR A 158 7.22 -7.19 11.46
N LEU A 159 7.92 -6.52 10.54
CA LEU A 159 9.31 -6.10 10.65
C LEU A 159 9.31 -4.59 10.79
N ALA A 160 9.68 -4.12 11.97
CA ALA A 160 9.85 -2.70 12.26
C ALA A 160 11.06 -2.52 13.18
N PRO A 161 11.83 -1.43 13.03
CA PRO A 161 12.89 -1.06 13.96
C PRO A 161 12.33 -0.80 15.36
N SER A 162 13.17 -0.97 16.37
CA SER A 162 12.80 -0.85 17.79
C SER A 162 12.30 0.53 18.20
N TYR A 163 12.62 1.57 17.43
CA TYR A 163 12.11 2.93 17.68
C TYR A 163 10.64 3.11 17.22
N LEU A 164 10.10 2.22 16.39
CA LEU A 164 8.70 2.22 15.98
C LEU A 164 7.85 1.39 16.96
N ASP A 165 7.20 2.08 17.89
CA ASP A 165 6.29 1.44 18.86
C ASP A 165 4.88 1.24 18.29
N LEU A 166 4.68 0.10 17.64
CA LEU A 166 3.38 -0.29 17.08
C LEU A 166 2.29 -0.53 18.13
N SER A 167 2.62 -0.62 19.42
CA SER A 167 1.60 -0.74 20.47
C SER A 167 0.83 0.57 20.71
N THR A 168 1.39 1.69 20.27
CA THR A 168 0.76 3.02 20.31
C THR A 168 0.09 3.40 19.00
N ALA A 169 0.32 2.61 17.94
CA ALA A 169 -0.28 2.80 16.65
C ALA A 169 -1.80 2.52 16.69
N PRO A 170 -2.61 3.19 15.86
CA PRO A 170 -4.04 2.95 15.72
C PRO A 170 -4.33 1.65 14.93
N ILE A 171 -3.80 0.53 15.43
CA ILE A 171 -3.96 -0.82 14.88
C ILE A 171 -4.77 -1.64 15.89
N GLY A 172 -5.93 -2.16 15.48
CA GLY A 172 -6.86 -2.89 16.35
C GLY A 172 -6.28 -4.17 16.94
N GLY A 173 -5.31 -4.79 16.26
CA GLY A 173 -4.49 -5.87 16.81
C GLY A 173 -3.34 -6.28 15.88
N LEU A 174 -2.32 -6.91 16.46
CA LEU A 174 -1.21 -7.53 15.72
C LEU A 174 -1.31 -9.06 15.89
N LEU A 175 -1.29 -9.79 14.80
CA LEU A 175 -1.28 -11.26 14.82
C LEU A 175 -0.26 -11.82 13.82
N ASP A 176 0.81 -12.40 14.36
CA ASP A 176 1.71 -13.23 13.60
C ASP A 176 1.22 -14.68 13.63
N PRO A 177 0.77 -15.25 12.49
CA PRO A 177 0.28 -16.63 12.45
C PRO A 177 1.40 -17.68 12.56
N ALA A 178 2.66 -17.30 12.37
CA ALA A 178 3.78 -18.24 12.29
C ALA A 178 5.05 -17.74 13.00
N PRO A 179 5.00 -17.29 14.27
CA PRO A 179 6.09 -16.56 14.95
C PRO A 179 7.42 -17.32 15.05
N GLY A 180 7.38 -18.65 14.94
CA GLY A 180 8.59 -19.49 14.92
C GLY A 180 9.23 -19.69 13.55
N ALA A 181 8.60 -19.26 12.46
CA ALA A 181 9.15 -19.38 11.12
C ALA A 181 10.31 -18.39 10.93
N PRO A 182 11.50 -18.82 10.48
CA PRO A 182 12.60 -17.91 10.18
C PRO A 182 12.25 -16.99 9.01
N LEU A 183 12.83 -15.78 8.97
CA LEU A 183 12.56 -14.83 7.86
C LEU A 183 12.94 -15.39 6.50
N GLY A 184 13.96 -16.25 6.44
CA GLY A 184 14.31 -16.94 5.21
C GLY A 184 13.27 -17.93 4.71
N ASP A 185 12.26 -18.31 5.49
CA ASP A 185 11.13 -19.10 4.99
C ASP A 185 10.00 -18.21 4.45
N LEU A 186 9.99 -16.92 4.79
CA LEU A 186 8.97 -15.95 4.40
C LEU A 186 9.41 -15.09 3.21
N LEU A 187 10.64 -14.58 3.25
CA LEU A 187 11.22 -13.69 2.24
C LEU A 187 12.11 -14.46 1.26
N VAL A 188 12.25 -13.93 0.05
CA VAL A 188 13.25 -14.44 -0.89
C VAL A 188 14.67 -14.19 -0.34
N PRO A 189 15.63 -15.12 -0.53
CA PRO A 189 16.97 -15.01 0.05
C PRO A 189 17.69 -13.70 -0.24
N GLU A 190 17.47 -13.13 -1.44
CA GLU A 190 18.12 -11.92 -1.92
C GLU A 190 17.78 -10.69 -1.06
N LEU A 191 16.66 -10.72 -0.33
CA LEU A 191 16.25 -9.65 0.57
C LEU A 191 16.89 -9.75 1.96
N LEU A 192 17.53 -10.86 2.30
CA LEU A 192 18.12 -11.02 3.62
C LEU A 192 19.52 -10.42 3.64
N VAL A 193 19.83 -9.65 4.69
CA VAL A 193 21.20 -9.19 4.91
C VAL A 193 22.07 -10.40 5.24
N ASP A 194 22.98 -10.74 4.32
CA ASP A 194 24.04 -11.72 4.54
C ASP A 194 25.40 -11.03 4.37
N GLY A 195 26.20 -11.01 5.43
CA GLY A 195 27.50 -10.33 5.45
C GLY A 195 27.44 -8.85 5.83
N ALA A 196 28.28 -8.03 5.17
CA ALA A 196 28.40 -6.61 5.47
C ALA A 196 27.23 -5.84 4.84
N PRO A 197 26.51 -5.02 5.62
CA PRO A 197 25.36 -4.29 5.12
C PRO A 197 25.75 -3.18 4.14
N GLY A 198 24.91 -2.98 3.12
CA GLY A 198 24.93 -1.82 2.24
C GLY A 198 24.40 -0.56 2.91
N GLU A 199 24.58 0.59 2.25
CA GLU A 199 24.13 1.90 2.74
C GLU A 199 22.60 1.96 2.90
N ASP A 200 21.87 1.35 1.97
CA ASP A 200 20.40 1.32 1.94
C ASP A 200 19.80 0.10 2.67
N ASP A 201 20.60 -0.67 3.42
CA ASP A 201 20.10 -1.86 4.09
C ASP A 201 19.37 -1.51 5.40
N PHE A 202 18.22 -2.14 5.62
CA PHE A 202 17.44 -2.06 6.86
C PHE A 202 18.01 -3.06 7.88
N THR A 203 19.25 -2.81 8.28
CA THR A 203 20.08 -3.75 9.05
C THR A 203 19.43 -4.23 10.35
N GLU A 204 18.70 -3.35 11.04
CA GLU A 204 18.02 -3.65 12.30
C GLU A 204 16.94 -4.73 12.16
N ILE A 205 16.30 -4.79 10.99
CA ILE A 205 15.25 -5.77 10.68
C ILE A 205 15.74 -6.86 9.72
N GLY A 206 17.03 -6.86 9.38
CA GLY A 206 17.69 -7.89 8.56
C GLY A 206 17.27 -7.90 7.09
N VAL A 207 16.82 -6.76 6.54
CA VAL A 207 16.35 -6.65 5.15
C VAL A 207 17.27 -5.77 4.32
N ARG A 208 17.57 -6.16 3.09
CA ARG A 208 18.33 -5.38 2.11
C ARG A 208 17.42 -4.39 1.40
N GLY A 209 17.34 -3.15 1.88
CA GLY A 209 16.38 -2.15 1.42
C GLY A 209 16.55 -1.77 -0.05
N GLY A 210 17.79 -1.60 -0.53
CA GLY A 210 18.05 -1.37 -1.96
C GLY A 210 17.53 -2.49 -2.86
N VAL A 211 17.71 -3.76 -2.44
CA VAL A 211 17.21 -4.94 -3.19
C VAL A 211 15.68 -5.04 -3.09
N LEU A 212 15.11 -4.69 -1.93
CA LEU A 212 13.66 -4.63 -1.73
C LEU A 212 13.01 -3.68 -2.74
N ARG A 213 13.55 -2.46 -2.84
CA ARG A 213 13.07 -1.43 -3.77
C ARG A 213 13.20 -1.85 -5.23
N GLU A 214 14.38 -2.33 -5.63
CA GLU A 214 14.63 -2.79 -7.01
C GLU A 214 13.66 -3.92 -7.40
N ARG A 215 13.46 -4.91 -6.53
CA ARG A 215 12.53 -6.01 -6.80
C ARG A 215 11.08 -5.55 -6.90
N ALA A 216 10.65 -4.62 -6.04
CA ALA A 216 9.30 -4.07 -6.10
C ALA A 216 9.06 -3.36 -7.43
N LEU A 217 10.02 -2.53 -7.88
CA LEU A 217 9.96 -1.83 -9.16
C LEU A 217 9.98 -2.76 -10.38
N ASP A 218 10.70 -3.89 -10.29
CA ASP A 218 10.76 -4.90 -11.35
C ASP A 218 9.55 -5.87 -11.33
N GLY A 219 8.57 -5.70 -10.42
CA GLY A 219 7.44 -6.61 -10.26
C GLY A 219 7.86 -8.03 -9.81
N LEU A 220 9.03 -8.15 -9.18
CA LEU A 220 9.57 -9.41 -8.70
C LEU A 220 9.03 -9.73 -7.30
N PRO A 221 8.70 -11.00 -7.00
CA PRO A 221 8.14 -11.37 -5.71
C PRO A 221 9.11 -11.08 -4.56
N LEU A 222 8.58 -10.55 -3.47
CA LEU A 222 9.32 -10.25 -2.23
C LEU A 222 9.28 -11.42 -1.25
N THR A 223 8.19 -12.17 -1.27
CA THR A 223 8.00 -13.38 -0.46
C THR A 223 8.29 -14.62 -1.29
N ARG A 224 8.62 -15.71 -0.58
CA ARG A 224 8.54 -17.03 -1.19
C ARG A 224 7.08 -17.33 -1.48
N THR A 225 6.82 -17.95 -2.63
CA THR A 225 5.46 -18.37 -2.99
C THR A 225 4.91 -19.26 -1.86
N PRO A 226 3.66 -19.07 -1.40
CA PRO A 226 2.98 -20.10 -0.62
C PRO A 226 2.82 -21.40 -1.44
#